data_AF-A0A285Q8T1-F1
#
_entry.id   AF-A0A285Q8T1-F1
#
_cell.length_a   1.000
_cell.length_b   1.000
_cell.length_c   1.000
_cell.angle_alpha   90.00
_cell.angle_beta   90.00
_cell.angle_gamma   90.00
#
_symmetry.space_group_name_H-M   'P 1'
#
loop_
_entity.id
_entity.type
_entity.pdbx_description
1 polymer ?
#
loop_
_entity_poly.entity_id
_entity_poly.type
_entity_poly.pdbx_seq_one_letter_code
_entity_poly.pdbx_strand_id
1 'polypeptide(L)'
;MIEITVAVALLVLYLIFNRGEAYEVQAVFASVIMATYLVVYLCVPPKLAITSTYLGQIFGFVPAVSFGVILFPDLNERLPVRVTRFLGWLGLLLVLSILCVLKIFIW
;
A
#
# COMPACT_ATOMS: atom_id res chain seq x y z
N MET A 1 10.58 1.39 8.91
CA MET A 1 11.00 -0.04 8.98
C MET A 1 9.81 -0.96 9.21
N ILE A 2 8.89 -0.59 10.12
CA ILE A 2 7.66 -1.34 10.37
C ILE A 2 6.78 -1.46 9.11
N GLU A 3 6.75 -0.43 8.25
CA GLU A 3 5.92 -0.43 7.02
C GLU A 3 6.36 -1.52 6.04
N ILE A 4 7.68 -1.71 5.89
CA ILE A 4 8.26 -2.76 5.03
C ILE A 4 7.90 -4.13 5.57
N THR A 5 8.04 -4.35 6.90
CA THR A 5 7.71 -5.63 7.51
C THR A 5 6.23 -5.96 7.35
N VAL A 6 5.33 -4.97 7.44
CA VAL A 6 3.89 -5.19 7.23
C VAL A 6 3.59 -5.53 5.77
N ALA A 7 4.18 -4.80 4.81
CA ALA A 7 3.98 -5.09 3.38
C ALA A 7 4.49 -6.49 3.00
N VAL A 8 5.66 -6.88 3.51
CA VAL A 8 6.23 -8.22 3.30
C VAL A 8 5.38 -9.28 3.97
N ALA A 9 4.93 -9.07 5.21
CA ALA A 9 4.06 -10.01 5.91
C ALA A 9 2.74 -10.25 5.15
N LEU A 10 2.11 -9.20 4.62
CA LEU A 10 0.90 -9.31 3.81
C LEU A 10 1.14 -10.09 2.50
N LEU A 11 2.28 -9.84 1.83
CA LEU A 11 2.64 -10.54 0.60
C LEU A 11 2.93 -12.02 0.85
N VAL A 12 3.63 -12.35 1.95
CA VAL A 12 3.87 -13.75 2.36
C VAL A 12 2.56 -14.44 2.74
N LEU A 13 1.67 -13.75 3.47
CA LEU A 13 0.35 -14.28 3.80
C LEU A 13 -0.45 -14.60 2.54
N TYR A 14 -0.43 -13.69 1.55
CA TYR A 14 -1.10 -13.89 0.26
C TYR A 14 -0.53 -15.10 -0.49
N LEU A 15 0.79 -15.24 -0.52
CA LEU A 15 1.46 -16.39 -1.13
C LEU A 15 1.10 -17.73 -0.48
N ILE A 16 0.93 -17.76 0.84
CA ILE A 16 0.54 -18.96 1.58
C ILE A 16 -0.92 -19.32 1.28
N PHE A 17 -1.81 -18.32 1.27
CA PHE A 17 -3.24 -18.52 1.04
C PHE A 17 -3.55 -18.89 -0.42
N ASN A 18 -2.85 -18.26 -1.36
CA ASN A 18 -3.07 -18.42 -2.81
C ASN A 18 -2.13 -19.45 -3.46
N ARG A 19 -1.47 -20.31 -2.66
CA ARG A 19 -0.44 -21.26 -3.12
C ARG A 19 -0.93 -22.26 -4.19
N GLY A 20 -2.24 -22.44 -4.31
CA GLY A 20 -2.88 -23.34 -5.28
C GLY A 20 -3.51 -22.65 -6.49
N GLU A 21 -3.55 -21.32 -6.54
CA GLU A 21 -4.20 -20.57 -7.63
C GLU A 21 -3.18 -19.82 -8.48
N ALA A 22 -3.55 -19.55 -9.74
CA ALA A 22 -2.71 -18.78 -10.64
C ALA A 22 -2.46 -17.38 -10.05
N TYR A 23 -1.21 -16.91 -10.17
CA TYR A 23 -0.83 -15.60 -9.68
C TYR A 23 -1.66 -14.52 -10.36
N GLU A 24 -2.47 -13.80 -9.60
CA GLU A 24 -3.30 -12.78 -10.19
C GLU A 24 -2.45 -11.57 -10.64
N VAL A 25 -2.68 -11.14 -11.87
CA VAL A 25 -2.02 -9.97 -12.47
C VAL A 25 -2.21 -8.71 -11.59
N GLN A 26 -3.36 -8.58 -10.94
CA GLN A 26 -3.67 -7.44 -10.07
C GLN A 26 -2.80 -7.43 -8.80
N ALA A 27 -2.50 -8.60 -8.21
CA ALA A 27 -1.61 -8.71 -7.06
C ALA A 27 -0.16 -8.34 -7.43
N VAL A 28 0.30 -8.77 -8.62
CA VAL A 28 1.62 -8.39 -9.16
C VAL A 28 1.71 -6.87 -9.29
N PHE A 29 0.77 -6.23 -9.99
CA PHE A 29 0.78 -4.78 -10.15
C PHE A 29 0.70 -4.03 -8.80
N ALA A 30 -0.15 -4.48 -7.88
CA ALA A 30 -0.24 -3.88 -6.56
C ALA A 30 1.09 -3.98 -5.79
N SER A 31 1.79 -5.11 -5.88
CA SER A 31 3.10 -5.29 -5.24
C SER A 31 4.17 -4.37 -5.83
N VAL A 32 4.18 -4.17 -7.14
CA VAL A 32 5.12 -3.26 -7.83
C VAL A 32 4.88 -1.81 -7.39
N ILE A 33 3.62 -1.39 -7.30
CA ILE A 33 3.28 -0.02 -6.87
C ILE A 33 3.58 0.17 -5.38
N MET A 34 3.30 -0.82 -4.53
CA MET A 34 3.64 -0.77 -3.11
C MET A 34 5.16 -0.71 -2.89
N ALA A 35 5.93 -1.47 -3.67
CA ALA A 35 7.40 -1.40 -3.64
C ALA A 35 7.90 -0.02 -4.09
N THR A 36 7.32 0.53 -5.17
CA THR A 36 7.63 1.88 -5.65
C THR A 36 7.30 2.93 -4.57
N TYR A 37 6.15 2.81 -3.91
CA TYR A 37 5.76 3.66 -2.80
C TYR A 37 6.79 3.64 -1.67
N LEU A 38 7.19 2.45 -1.22
CA LEU A 38 8.19 2.27 -0.17
C LEU A 38 9.56 2.87 -0.55
N VAL A 39 9.99 2.69 -1.80
CA VAL A 39 11.24 3.31 -2.29
C VAL A 39 11.15 4.83 -2.26
N VAL A 40 10.05 5.40 -2.74
CA VAL A 40 9.82 6.86 -2.74
C VAL A 40 9.75 7.40 -1.32
N TYR A 41 9.14 6.66 -0.40
CA TYR A 41 8.99 6.99 1.02
C TYR A 41 10.32 6.90 1.79
N LEU A 42 11.17 5.90 1.51
CA LEU A 42 12.43 5.69 2.24
C LEU A 42 13.61 6.48 1.69
N CYS A 43 13.71 6.64 0.36
CA CYS A 43 14.86 7.35 -0.25
C CYS A 43 14.86 8.85 0.03
N VAL A 44 13.76 9.39 0.58
CA VAL A 44 13.53 10.82 0.62
C VAL A 44 13.08 11.24 2.03
N PRO A 45 14.04 11.60 2.89
CA PRO A 45 13.74 11.98 4.27
C PRO A 45 13.12 13.38 4.33
N PRO A 46 11.91 13.59 4.88
CA PRO A 46 11.27 14.90 4.92
C PRO A 46 12.20 15.98 5.53
N LYS A 47 12.35 17.12 4.82
CA LYS A 47 13.19 18.29 5.17
C LYS A 47 12.41 19.15 6.15
N LEU A 48 11.09 19.06 6.11
CA LEU A 48 10.29 19.49 7.23
C LEU A 48 10.51 18.49 8.34
N ALA A 49 11.04 18.98 9.45
CA ALA A 49 10.81 18.38 10.74
C ALA A 49 9.28 18.32 10.94
N ILE A 50 8.63 17.30 10.37
CA ILE A 50 7.23 17.01 10.60
C ILE A 50 7.20 16.49 12.04
N THR A 51 7.06 17.41 12.98
CA THR A 51 7.00 17.19 14.43
C THR A 51 5.80 16.32 14.84
N SER A 52 4.93 15.94 13.91
CA SER A 52 3.79 15.06 14.15
C SER A 52 4.11 13.61 13.74
N THR A 53 4.52 12.81 14.71
CA THR A 53 4.68 11.34 14.61
C THR A 53 3.44 10.66 13.99
N TYR A 54 2.25 11.23 14.19
CA TYR A 54 0.99 10.72 13.68
C TYR A 54 0.86 10.82 12.15
N LEU A 55 1.43 11.85 11.52
CA LEU A 55 1.38 11.97 10.06
C LEU A 55 2.21 10.87 9.38
N GLY A 56 3.41 10.59 9.88
CA GLY A 56 4.24 9.48 9.37
C GLY A 56 3.56 8.12 9.51
N GLN A 57 2.84 7.89 10.61
CA GLN A 57 2.08 6.66 10.82
C GLN A 57 0.94 6.50 9.81
N ILE A 58 0.19 7.56 9.49
CA ILE A 58 -0.89 7.51 8.50
C ILE A 58 -0.32 7.15 7.11
N PHE A 59 0.81 7.76 6.72
CA PHE A 59 1.50 7.41 5.47
C PHE A 59 2.06 5.98 5.45
N GLY A 60 2.23 5.32 6.60
CA GLY A 60 2.56 3.89 6.66
C GLY A 60 1.34 2.98 6.64
N PHE A 61 0.31 3.29 7.42
CA PHE A 61 -0.87 2.44 7.60
C PHE A 61 -1.82 2.45 6.40
N VAL A 62 -2.12 3.62 5.84
CA VAL A 62 -3.09 3.71 4.73
C VAL A 62 -2.67 2.90 3.49
N PRO A 63 -1.41 2.95 3.01
CA PRO A 63 -0.99 2.13 1.88
C PRO A 63 -0.91 0.64 2.26
N ALA A 64 -0.54 0.29 3.50
CA ALA A 64 -0.55 -1.09 3.96
C ALA A 64 -1.97 -1.70 3.98
N VAL A 65 -2.95 -0.95 4.48
CA VAL A 65 -4.37 -1.35 4.46
C VAL A 65 -4.87 -1.46 3.02
N SER A 66 -4.57 -0.46 2.18
CA SER A 66 -4.96 -0.48 0.76
C SER A 66 -4.37 -1.67 0.02
N PHE A 67 -3.11 -2.01 0.29
CA PHE A 67 -2.44 -3.18 -0.27
C PHE A 67 -3.07 -4.49 0.20
N GLY A 68 -3.40 -4.61 1.50
CA GLY A 68 -4.11 -5.77 2.04
C GLY A 68 -5.48 -5.97 1.40
N VAL A 69 -6.24 -4.89 1.17
CA VAL A 69 -7.55 -4.92 0.52
C VAL A 69 -7.46 -5.40 -0.94
N ILE A 70 -6.38 -5.07 -1.65
CA ILE A 70 -6.16 -5.55 -3.02
C ILE A 70 -5.78 -7.04 -3.03
N LEU A 71 -4.94 -7.47 -2.08
CA LEU A 71 -4.49 -8.87 -1.97
C LEU A 71 -5.60 -9.81 -1.51
N PHE A 72 -6.46 -9.35 -0.61
CA PHE A 72 -7.55 -10.16 -0.04
C PHE A 72 -8.90 -9.49 -0.27
N PRO A 73 -9.39 -9.52 -1.52
CA PRO A 73 -10.67 -8.91 -1.85
C PRO A 73 -11.86 -9.72 -1.32
N ASP A 74 -11.67 -11.02 -1.09
CA ASP A 74 -12.68 -11.98 -0.61
C ASP A 74 -12.92 -11.89 0.90
N LEU A 75 -12.06 -11.18 1.63
CA LEU A 75 -12.23 -10.91 3.06
C LEU A 75 -13.47 -10.07 3.36
N ASN A 76 -14.08 -9.46 2.33
CA ASN A 76 -15.29 -8.67 2.47
C ASN A 76 -16.46 -9.32 1.70
N GLU A 77 -17.17 -10.23 2.38
CA GLU A 77 -18.36 -10.92 1.85
C GLU A 77 -19.53 -9.97 1.48
N ARG A 78 -19.48 -8.72 1.94
CA ARG A 78 -20.57 -7.73 1.75
C ARG A 78 -20.46 -6.93 0.46
N LEU A 79 -19.27 -6.73 -0.10
CA LEU A 79 -19.11 -5.95 -1.34
C LEU A 79 -18.57 -6.85 -2.45
N PRO A 80 -18.96 -6.61 -3.71
CA PRO A 80 -18.40 -7.33 -4.83
C PRO A 80 -16.88 -7.10 -4.90
N VAL A 81 -16.13 -8.19 -5.13
CA VAL A 81 -14.66 -8.24 -5.27
C VAL A 81 -14.11 -7.07 -6.08
N ARG A 82 -14.77 -6.73 -7.20
CA ARG A 82 -14.37 -5.63 -8.09
C ARG A 82 -14.39 -4.26 -7.39
N VAL A 83 -15.37 -3.99 -6.53
CA VAL A 83 -15.49 -2.71 -5.81
C VAL A 83 -14.46 -2.64 -4.69
N THR A 84 -14.26 -3.73 -3.95
CA THR A 84 -13.24 -3.83 -2.89
C THR A 84 -11.85 -3.56 -3.46
N ARG A 85 -11.51 -4.20 -4.60
CA ARG A 85 -10.24 -3.95 -5.29
C ARG A 85 -10.13 -2.53 -5.82
N PHE A 86 -11.19 -1.99 -6.43
CA PHE A 86 -11.19 -0.61 -6.92
C PHE A 86 -10.91 0.38 -5.79
N LEU A 87 -11.51 0.19 -4.61
CA LEU A 87 -11.28 1.03 -3.45
C LEU A 87 -9.84 0.94 -2.93
N GLY A 88 -9.28 -0.27 -2.87
CA GLY A 88 -7.87 -0.48 -2.52
C GLY A 88 -6.91 0.21 -3.50
N TRP A 89 -7.17 0.09 -4.80
CA TRP A 89 -6.40 0.77 -5.84
C TRP A 89 -6.49 2.29 -5.73
N LEU A 90 -7.69 2.82 -5.48
CA LEU A 90 -7.93 4.25 -5.31
C LEU A 90 -7.17 4.77 -4.09
N GLY A 91 -7.22 4.05 -2.96
CA GLY A 91 -6.46 4.41 -1.75
C GLY A 91 -4.94 4.42 -1.98
N LEU A 92 -4.41 3.39 -2.65
CA LEU A 92 -2.97 3.24 -2.87
C LEU A 92 -2.44 4.30 -3.86
N LEU A 93 -3.16 4.57 -4.95
CA LEU A 93 -2.80 5.61 -5.92
C LEU A 93 -2.93 7.01 -5.35
N LEU A 94 -3.96 7.28 -4.55
CA LEU A 94 -4.21 8.58 -3.95
C LEU A 94 -3.10 8.91 -2.93
N VAL A 95 -2.74 7.96 -2.05
CA VAL A 95 -1.65 8.15 -1.09
C VAL A 95 -0.30 8.32 -1.79
N LEU A 96 -0.04 7.55 -2.86
CA LEU A 96 1.17 7.72 -3.67
C LEU A 96 1.22 9.10 -4.34
N SER A 97 0.08 9.58 -4.85
CA SER A 97 -0.03 10.91 -5.45
C SER A 97 0.20 12.01 -4.43
N ILE A 98 -0.38 11.91 -3.23
CA ILE A 98 -0.14 12.85 -2.14
C ILE A 98 1.35 12.85 -1.78
N LEU A 99 1.97 11.67 -1.64
CA LEU A 99 3.39 11.56 -1.33
C LEU A 99 4.26 12.26 -2.40
N CYS A 100 3.95 12.06 -3.69
CA CYS A 100 4.61 12.75 -4.79
C CYS A 100 4.40 14.27 -4.75
N VAL A 101 3.17 14.75 -4.49
CA VAL A 101 2.87 16.18 -4.43
C VAL A 101 3.60 16.85 -3.26
N LEU A 102 3.55 16.25 -2.06
CA LEU A 102 4.31 16.71 -0.91
C LEU A 102 5.81 16.75 -1.22
N LYS A 103 6.31 15.76 -1.96
CA LYS A 103 7.70 15.67 -2.35
C LYS A 103 8.14 16.68 -3.42
N ILE A 104 7.25 17.10 -4.31
CA ILE A 104 7.58 18.07 -5.38
C ILE A 104 7.40 19.52 -4.89
N PHE A 105 6.35 19.79 -4.11
CA PHE A 105 5.97 21.16 -3.75
C PHE A 105 6.50 21.62 -2.39
N ILE A 106 6.67 20.68 -1.45
CA ILE A 106 6.96 21.00 -0.04
C ILE A 106 8.39 20.58 0.35
N TRP A 107 9.06 19.74 -0.45
CA TRP A 107 10.39 19.18 -0.18
C TRP A 107 11.46 19.68 -1.15
#